data_AF-A0AAW1NRT4-F1
#
_entry.id   AF-A0AAW1NRT4-F1
#
_cell.length_a   1.000
_cell.length_b   1.000
_cell.length_c   1.000
_cell.angle_alpha   90.00
_cell.angle_beta   90.00
_cell.angle_gamma   90.00
#
_symmetry.space_group_name_H-M   'P 1'
#
loop_
_entity.id
_entity.type
_entity.pdbx_description
1 polymer ?
#
loop_
_entity_poly.entity_id
_entity_poly.type
_entity_poly.pdbx_seq_one_letter_code
_entity_poly.pdbx_strand_id
1 'polypeptide(L)'
;MFEVETPEGLNTPALKVTEKARHYGIAAKLGKPLKAVNGLVLQFELKLAESLTCGGAYLKYLSSGKFEATGLKDDTPYTVMFGPDKCGSTNKVHLILRHKAPNGKVEEKHLKTPPLVNLDKKTHVYTAVLNADDNTYDVLIDGESKKTGSLFEDFEPSINPPEEIDDPKDKKPASWVENPKMPDPKAKKPADWDEDAPRTIDDPDAEKPEEWLDDEPEEVDDPEAEQPEDWDEEEDGEWEAPRVANPKCTEAGCGEWKPPTIPNPAYKGKWSADLIDNPDYKVLIRSF
;
A
#
# COMPACT_ATOMS: atom_id res chain seq x y z
N MET A 1 -4.12 -32.18 -0.93
CA MET A 1 -4.16 -32.77 -2.31
C MET A 1 -5.57 -32.59 -2.87
N PHE A 2 -5.79 -32.50 -4.20
CA PHE A 2 -7.16 -32.47 -4.72
C PHE A 2 -7.88 -33.78 -4.44
N GLU A 3 -9.16 -33.72 -4.08
CA GLU A 3 -10.03 -34.88 -3.94
C GLU A 3 -11.16 -34.83 -4.97
N VAL A 4 -11.71 -36.01 -5.30
CA VAL A 4 -12.87 -36.12 -6.17
C VAL A 4 -14.12 -36.22 -5.29
N GLU A 5 -15.03 -35.27 -5.44
CA GLU A 5 -16.29 -35.24 -4.70
C GLU A 5 -17.43 -34.86 -5.66
N THR A 6 -18.62 -35.39 -5.44
CA THR A 6 -19.83 -34.95 -6.16
C THR A 6 -20.48 -33.83 -5.36
N PRO A 7 -20.45 -32.56 -5.83
CA PRO A 7 -21.02 -31.46 -5.07
C PRO A 7 -22.54 -31.61 -4.93
N GLU A 8 -23.08 -31.21 -3.79
CA GLU A 8 -24.53 -31.19 -3.57
C GLU A 8 -25.23 -30.41 -4.70
N GLY A 9 -26.23 -31.04 -5.32
CA GLY A 9 -26.99 -30.48 -6.45
C GLY A 9 -26.42 -30.80 -7.84
N LEU A 10 -25.27 -31.47 -7.94
CA LEU A 10 -24.68 -31.92 -9.20
C LEU A 10 -24.63 -33.45 -9.27
N ASN A 11 -24.72 -34.00 -10.49
CA ASN A 11 -24.63 -35.45 -10.74
C ASN A 11 -23.24 -35.87 -11.27
N THR A 12 -22.30 -34.93 -11.32
CA THR A 12 -20.97 -35.11 -11.88
C THR A 12 -19.89 -34.95 -10.80
N PRO A 13 -18.87 -35.84 -10.77
CA PRO A 13 -17.73 -35.65 -9.89
C PRO A 13 -16.96 -34.37 -10.25
N ALA A 14 -16.48 -33.67 -9.23
CA ALA A 14 -15.70 -32.44 -9.34
C ALA A 14 -14.40 -32.56 -8.53
N LEU A 15 -13.43 -31.70 -8.87
CA LEU A 15 -12.19 -31.57 -8.11
C LEU A 15 -12.39 -30.60 -6.95
N LYS A 16 -12.17 -31.08 -5.72
CA LYS A 16 -12.27 -30.30 -4.49
C LYS A 16 -10.89 -30.03 -3.90
N VAL A 17 -10.72 -28.78 -3.46
CA VAL A 17 -9.61 -28.33 -2.63
C VAL A 17 -9.94 -28.63 -1.17
N THR A 18 -9.03 -29.28 -0.43
CA THR A 18 -9.33 -29.88 0.88
C THR A 18 -8.72 -29.15 2.07
N GLU A 19 -7.48 -28.72 1.94
CA GLU A 19 -6.71 -28.06 3.01
C GLU A 19 -6.61 -26.54 2.76
N LYS A 20 -6.80 -25.75 3.83
CA LYS A 20 -6.65 -24.29 3.84
C LYS A 20 -5.17 -23.87 3.77
N ALA A 21 -4.92 -22.64 3.34
CA ALA A 21 -3.59 -22.01 3.34
C ALA A 21 -2.49 -22.82 2.61
N ARG A 22 -2.84 -23.46 1.49
CA ARG A 22 -1.90 -24.18 0.62
C ARG A 22 -2.05 -23.76 -0.83
N HIS A 23 -0.97 -23.88 -1.59
CA HIS A 23 -1.01 -23.78 -3.05
C HIS A 23 -1.46 -25.11 -3.65
N TYR A 24 -2.35 -25.01 -4.63
CA TYR A 24 -2.87 -26.15 -5.38
C TYR A 24 -2.55 -25.98 -6.86
N GLY A 25 -2.16 -27.07 -7.49
CA GLY A 25 -1.92 -27.12 -8.92
C GLY A 25 -2.18 -28.52 -9.44
N ILE A 26 -3.01 -28.61 -10.48
CA ILE A 26 -3.22 -29.82 -11.27
C ILE A 26 -3.28 -29.40 -12.73
N ALA A 27 -2.69 -30.20 -13.61
CA ALA A 27 -2.68 -29.94 -15.03
C ALA A 27 -3.17 -31.16 -15.79
N ALA A 28 -3.94 -30.92 -16.85
CA ALA A 28 -4.34 -31.92 -17.82
C ALA A 28 -3.90 -31.47 -19.21
N LYS A 29 -3.30 -32.37 -19.97
CA LYS A 29 -2.95 -32.10 -21.37
C LYS A 29 -4.20 -32.16 -22.23
N LEU A 30 -4.35 -31.18 -23.12
CA LEU A 30 -5.31 -31.28 -24.21
C LEU A 30 -4.86 -32.37 -25.20
N GLY A 31 -5.80 -33.05 -25.84
CA GLY A 31 -5.49 -34.11 -26.80
C GLY A 31 -4.67 -33.63 -28.01
N LYS A 32 -4.77 -32.35 -28.37
CA LYS A 32 -3.96 -31.68 -29.40
C LYS A 32 -3.64 -30.24 -28.96
N PRO A 33 -2.51 -29.67 -29.38
CA PRO A 33 -2.23 -28.25 -29.20
C PRO A 33 -3.33 -27.40 -29.88
N LEU A 34 -3.91 -26.47 -29.12
CA LEU A 34 -4.95 -25.57 -29.62
C LEU A 34 -4.30 -24.31 -30.20
N LYS A 35 -4.67 -23.95 -31.43
CA LYS A 35 -4.38 -22.64 -32.02
C LYS A 35 -5.68 -21.84 -32.07
N ALA A 36 -5.74 -20.72 -31.37
CA ALA A 36 -6.91 -19.85 -31.28
C ALA A 36 -7.06 -18.93 -32.51
N VAL A 37 -6.98 -19.48 -33.73
CA VAL A 37 -7.03 -18.69 -34.97
C VAL A 37 -8.43 -18.16 -35.29
N ASN A 38 -9.48 -18.85 -34.84
CA ASN A 38 -10.89 -18.50 -35.09
C ASN A 38 -11.57 -18.05 -33.79
N GLY A 39 -10.81 -17.46 -32.87
CA GLY A 39 -11.25 -17.16 -31.52
C GLY A 39 -11.06 -18.33 -30.54
N LEU A 40 -11.41 -18.07 -29.28
CA LEU A 40 -11.25 -18.99 -28.17
C LEU A 40 -12.38 -18.80 -27.16
N VAL A 41 -13.02 -19.90 -26.76
CA VAL A 41 -13.98 -19.92 -25.65
C VAL A 41 -13.42 -20.76 -24.52
N LEU A 42 -13.34 -20.16 -23.34
CA LEU A 42 -12.82 -20.76 -22.11
C LEU A 42 -13.96 -20.79 -21.10
N GLN A 43 -14.44 -21.98 -20.73
CA GLN A 43 -15.56 -22.12 -19.82
C GLN A 43 -15.29 -23.18 -18.77
N PHE A 44 -15.62 -22.88 -17.52
CA PHE A 44 -15.61 -23.86 -16.44
C PHE A 44 -16.64 -23.50 -15.36
N GLU A 45 -16.99 -24.49 -14.56
CA GLU A 45 -17.89 -24.36 -13.42
C GLU A 45 -17.09 -24.30 -12.12
N LEU A 46 -17.51 -23.43 -11.20
CA LEU A 46 -16.91 -23.31 -9.88
C LEU A 46 -18.00 -23.19 -8.82
N LYS A 47 -17.86 -23.97 -7.75
CA LYS A 47 -18.68 -23.83 -6.53
C LYS A 47 -17.79 -23.48 -5.35
N LEU A 48 -18.08 -22.37 -4.69
CA LEU A 48 -17.41 -21.97 -3.45
C LEU A 48 -18.15 -22.59 -2.25
N ALA A 49 -17.71 -23.76 -1.81
CA ALA A 49 -18.37 -24.48 -0.71
C ALA A 49 -18.35 -23.68 0.62
N GLU A 50 -17.25 -22.97 0.87
CA GLU A 50 -17.10 -21.97 1.91
C GLU A 50 -16.87 -20.60 1.26
N SER A 51 -17.24 -19.51 1.94
CA SER A 51 -16.96 -18.17 1.44
C SER A 51 -15.45 -17.95 1.33
N LEU A 52 -15.00 -17.62 0.12
CA LEU A 52 -13.58 -17.40 -0.18
C LEU A 52 -13.13 -16.05 0.38
N THR A 53 -12.33 -16.06 1.44
CA THR A 53 -11.77 -14.83 2.04
C THR A 53 -10.49 -14.39 1.34
N CYS A 54 -9.58 -15.33 1.11
CA CYS A 54 -8.38 -15.17 0.31
C CYS A 54 -8.00 -16.47 -0.43
N GLY A 55 -8.03 -16.42 -1.76
CA GLY A 55 -7.57 -17.47 -2.66
C GLY A 55 -7.97 -17.23 -4.12
N GLY A 56 -7.27 -17.92 -5.03
CA GLY A 56 -7.56 -17.93 -6.46
C GLY A 56 -8.21 -19.25 -6.87
N ALA A 57 -9.23 -19.17 -7.72
CA ALA A 57 -9.94 -20.30 -8.31
C ALA A 57 -10.01 -20.16 -9.84
N TYR A 58 -8.92 -19.69 -10.43
CA TYR A 58 -8.75 -19.49 -11.87
C TYR A 58 -8.04 -20.67 -12.53
N LEU A 59 -8.19 -20.78 -13.85
CA LEU A 59 -7.43 -21.72 -14.68
C LEU A 59 -6.34 -20.98 -15.45
N LYS A 60 -5.17 -21.62 -15.59
CA LYS A 60 -4.10 -21.20 -16.49
C LYS A 60 -4.06 -22.13 -17.71
N TYR A 61 -4.16 -21.57 -18.90
CA TYR A 61 -4.06 -22.28 -20.16
C TYR A 61 -2.60 -22.23 -20.62
N LEU A 62 -1.89 -23.34 -20.40
CA LEU A 62 -0.44 -23.43 -20.58
C LEU A 62 -0.02 -23.23 -22.04
N SER A 63 1.12 -22.57 -22.25
CA SER A 63 1.68 -22.34 -23.58
C SER A 63 2.19 -23.65 -24.17
N SER A 64 2.09 -23.81 -25.49
CA SER A 64 2.57 -25.01 -26.18
C SER A 64 4.09 -25.18 -26.00
N GLY A 65 4.52 -26.34 -25.54
CA GLY A 65 5.94 -26.67 -25.34
C GLY A 65 6.13 -28.08 -24.81
N LYS A 66 7.37 -28.44 -24.45
CA LYS A 66 7.66 -29.68 -23.72
C LYS A 66 7.19 -29.52 -22.28
N PHE A 67 5.94 -29.90 -22.01
CA PHE A 67 5.34 -29.88 -20.68
C PHE A 67 4.86 -31.28 -20.31
N GLU A 68 5.12 -31.72 -19.08
CA GLU A 68 4.52 -32.90 -18.47
C GLU A 68 3.70 -32.45 -17.25
N ALA A 69 2.52 -33.05 -17.05
CA ALA A 69 1.60 -32.62 -16.00
C ALA A 69 2.20 -32.67 -14.58
N THR A 70 3.10 -33.61 -14.34
CA THR A 70 3.85 -33.75 -13.08
C THR A 70 4.87 -32.64 -12.84
N GLY A 71 5.24 -31.88 -13.89
CA GLY A 71 6.19 -30.77 -13.82
C GLY A 71 5.51 -29.40 -13.65
N LEU A 72 4.22 -29.35 -13.29
CA LEU A 72 3.54 -28.09 -13.04
C LEU A 72 4.17 -27.38 -11.84
N LYS A 73 4.67 -26.18 -12.09
CA LYS A 73 5.21 -25.24 -11.11
C LYS A 73 4.64 -23.83 -11.31
N ASP A 74 4.86 -22.95 -10.35
CA ASP A 74 4.36 -21.59 -10.31
C ASP A 74 4.74 -20.73 -11.53
N ASP A 75 5.98 -20.87 -12.01
CA ASP A 75 6.53 -20.16 -13.17
C ASP A 75 6.22 -20.81 -14.53
N THR A 76 5.40 -21.88 -14.55
CA THR A 76 5.08 -22.61 -15.80
C THR A 76 4.45 -21.65 -16.82
N PRO A 77 5.00 -21.55 -18.04
CA PRO A 77 4.48 -20.64 -19.04
C PRO A 77 3.03 -20.92 -19.43
N TYR A 78 2.21 -19.88 -19.38
CA TYR A 78 0.82 -19.90 -19.81
C TYR A 78 0.53 -18.79 -20.82
N THR A 79 -0.52 -18.97 -21.61
CA THR A 79 -0.97 -18.03 -22.64
C THR A 79 -2.16 -17.20 -22.15
N VAL A 80 -3.12 -17.82 -21.47
CA VAL A 80 -4.29 -17.15 -20.89
C VAL A 80 -4.48 -17.60 -19.45
N MET A 81 -4.77 -16.68 -18.54
CA MET A 81 -5.30 -17.00 -17.21
C MET A 81 -6.69 -16.41 -17.09
N PHE A 82 -7.66 -17.24 -16.69
CA PHE A 82 -9.05 -16.83 -16.59
C PHE A 82 -9.71 -17.42 -15.36
N GLY A 83 -10.42 -16.57 -14.61
CA GLY A 83 -11.32 -17.01 -13.55
C GLY A 83 -11.23 -16.21 -12.25
N PRO A 84 -12.01 -16.62 -11.24
CA PRO A 84 -12.14 -15.91 -9.97
C PRO A 84 -10.86 -15.83 -9.14
N ASP A 85 -10.62 -14.67 -8.53
CA ASP A 85 -9.60 -14.41 -7.53
C ASP A 85 -10.10 -13.39 -6.52
N LYS A 86 -10.11 -13.79 -5.25
CA LYS A 86 -10.64 -13.00 -4.15
C LYS A 86 -9.62 -13.05 -3.02
N CYS A 87 -9.05 -11.91 -2.62
CA CYS A 87 -8.20 -11.82 -1.44
C CYS A 87 -8.32 -10.46 -0.75
N GLY A 88 -8.77 -10.44 0.50
CA GLY A 88 -8.91 -9.21 1.29
C GLY A 88 -9.92 -8.24 0.69
N SER A 89 -9.49 -7.04 0.25
CA SER A 89 -10.31 -6.09 -0.50
C SER A 89 -10.39 -6.39 -2.00
N THR A 90 -9.47 -7.21 -2.53
CA THR A 90 -9.43 -7.57 -3.95
C THR A 90 -10.51 -8.60 -4.25
N ASN A 91 -11.31 -8.35 -5.29
CA ASN A 91 -12.36 -9.24 -5.79
C ASN A 91 -12.46 -9.08 -7.32
N LYS A 92 -11.99 -10.06 -8.09
CA LYS A 92 -11.98 -9.97 -9.56
C LYS A 92 -12.09 -11.34 -10.22
N VAL A 93 -12.78 -11.39 -11.34
CA VAL A 93 -12.64 -12.47 -12.33
C VAL A 93 -11.57 -12.03 -13.31
N HIS A 94 -10.38 -12.61 -13.19
CA HIS A 94 -9.27 -12.28 -14.06
C HIS A 94 -9.55 -12.70 -15.50
N LEU A 95 -9.10 -11.87 -16.43
CA LEU A 95 -8.77 -12.25 -17.78
C LEU A 95 -7.40 -11.66 -18.08
N ILE A 96 -6.37 -12.51 -18.11
CA ILE A 96 -4.97 -12.11 -18.32
C ILE A 96 -4.47 -12.79 -19.59
N LEU A 97 -3.92 -11.99 -20.49
CA LEU A 97 -3.31 -12.45 -21.73
C LEU A 97 -1.80 -12.27 -21.64
N ARG A 98 -1.05 -13.36 -21.83
CA ARG A 98 0.41 -13.27 -21.91
C ARG A 98 0.81 -13.00 -23.36
N HIS A 99 1.24 -11.77 -23.64
CA HIS A 99 1.56 -11.31 -24.98
C HIS A 99 3.07 -11.08 -25.15
N LYS A 100 3.62 -11.48 -26.30
CA LYS A 100 5.00 -11.19 -26.68
C LYS A 100 5.02 -9.93 -27.54
N ALA A 101 5.50 -8.83 -26.97
CA ALA A 101 5.63 -7.57 -27.67
C ALA A 101 6.68 -7.65 -28.81
N PRO A 102 6.65 -6.71 -29.79
CA PRO A 102 7.60 -6.70 -30.90
C PRO A 102 9.08 -6.63 -30.47
N ASN A 103 9.37 -6.01 -29.33
CA ASN A 103 10.71 -5.97 -28.73
C ASN A 103 11.17 -7.31 -28.14
N GLY A 104 10.35 -8.37 -28.23
CA GLY A 104 10.62 -9.70 -27.73
C GLY A 104 10.26 -9.92 -26.25
N LYS A 105 9.93 -8.86 -25.50
CA LYS A 105 9.53 -8.95 -24.10
C LYS A 105 8.15 -9.60 -24.01
N VAL A 106 8.01 -10.55 -23.10
CA VAL A 106 6.74 -11.20 -22.81
C VAL A 106 6.15 -10.58 -21.54
N GLU A 107 4.95 -10.06 -21.64
CA GLU A 107 4.27 -9.37 -20.54
C GLU A 107 2.86 -9.93 -20.35
N GLU A 108 2.41 -9.92 -19.10
CA GLU A 108 1.02 -10.18 -18.75
C GLU A 108 0.23 -8.90 -18.95
N LYS A 109 -0.85 -9.00 -19.73
CA LYS A 109 -1.80 -7.92 -20.01
C LYS A 109 -3.03 -8.24 -19.18
N HIS A 110 -3.35 -7.40 -18.21
CA HIS A 110 -4.45 -7.59 -17.26
C HIS A 110 -5.66 -6.78 -17.70
N LEU A 111 -6.86 -7.35 -17.59
CA LEU A 111 -8.09 -6.59 -17.80
C LEU A 111 -8.21 -5.46 -16.75
N LYS A 112 -8.35 -4.21 -17.19
CA LYS A 112 -8.37 -2.99 -16.35
C LYS A 112 -9.53 -2.99 -15.35
N THR A 113 -10.72 -3.37 -15.81
CA THR A 113 -11.96 -3.33 -15.03
C THR A 113 -12.63 -4.71 -15.04
N PRO A 114 -12.06 -5.69 -14.33
CA PRO A 114 -12.60 -7.04 -14.30
C PRO A 114 -13.92 -7.08 -13.52
N PRO A 115 -14.87 -7.96 -13.90
CA PRO A 115 -16.09 -8.15 -13.13
C PRO A 115 -15.79 -8.81 -11.77
N LEU A 116 -16.72 -8.66 -10.83
CA LEU A 116 -16.59 -9.20 -9.48
C LEU A 116 -16.93 -10.69 -9.42
N VAL A 117 -16.32 -11.42 -8.49
CA VAL A 117 -16.66 -12.82 -8.22
C VAL A 117 -17.98 -12.89 -7.47
N ASN A 118 -18.84 -13.84 -7.85
CA ASN A 118 -20.01 -14.22 -7.06
C ASN A 118 -19.56 -15.07 -5.85
N LEU A 119 -19.79 -14.56 -4.64
CA LEU A 119 -19.33 -15.16 -3.37
C LEU A 119 -20.41 -16.00 -2.66
N ASP A 120 -21.52 -16.30 -3.34
CA ASP A 120 -22.53 -17.20 -2.79
C ASP A 120 -22.04 -18.67 -2.84
N LYS A 121 -22.81 -19.58 -2.24
CA LYS A 121 -22.44 -21.01 -2.15
C LYS A 121 -22.94 -21.86 -3.32
N LYS A 122 -23.45 -21.23 -4.38
CA LYS A 122 -23.97 -21.92 -5.56
C LYS A 122 -22.83 -22.22 -6.54
N THR A 123 -23.12 -23.10 -7.48
CA THR A 123 -22.26 -23.31 -8.64
C THR A 123 -22.51 -22.19 -9.62
N HIS A 124 -21.43 -21.56 -10.08
CA HIS A 124 -21.46 -20.54 -11.13
C HIS A 124 -20.66 -21.01 -12.35
N VAL A 125 -21.13 -20.63 -13.54
CA VAL A 125 -20.44 -20.87 -14.81
C VAL A 125 -19.66 -19.61 -15.19
N TYR A 126 -18.35 -19.73 -15.35
CA TYR A 126 -17.50 -18.63 -15.80
C TYR A 126 -17.08 -18.89 -17.25
N THR A 127 -17.31 -17.92 -18.13
CA THR A 127 -16.97 -18.02 -19.55
C THR A 127 -16.18 -16.79 -19.99
N ALA A 128 -15.06 -17.00 -20.69
CA ALA A 128 -14.38 -15.96 -21.46
C ALA A 128 -14.42 -16.32 -22.94
N VAL A 129 -14.94 -15.40 -23.74
CA VAL A 129 -14.95 -15.46 -25.20
C VAL A 129 -13.91 -14.46 -25.71
N LEU A 130 -12.98 -14.91 -26.53
CA LEU A 130 -12.00 -14.09 -27.25
C LEU A 130 -12.33 -14.19 -28.74
N ASN A 131 -12.75 -13.09 -29.35
CA ASN A 131 -13.13 -13.03 -30.75
C ASN A 131 -11.91 -12.64 -31.60
N ALA A 132 -11.59 -13.47 -32.60
CA ALA A 132 -10.45 -13.21 -33.47
C ALA A 132 -10.78 -12.23 -34.62
N ASP A 133 -12.06 -12.12 -34.99
CA ASP A 133 -12.47 -11.31 -36.15
C ASP A 133 -12.31 -9.81 -35.91
N ASP A 134 -12.54 -9.35 -34.68
CA ASP A 134 -12.51 -7.94 -34.28
C ASP A 134 -11.61 -7.67 -33.06
N ASN A 135 -10.90 -8.69 -32.55
CA ASN A 135 -10.07 -8.61 -31.35
C ASN A 135 -10.82 -8.10 -30.11
N THR A 136 -12.08 -8.52 -29.95
CA THR A 136 -12.88 -8.24 -28.77
C THR A 136 -12.89 -9.40 -27.80
N TYR A 137 -13.40 -9.15 -26.59
CA TYR A 137 -13.66 -10.18 -25.60
C TYR A 137 -15.03 -10.00 -24.95
N ASP A 138 -15.53 -11.09 -24.36
CA ASP A 138 -16.69 -11.07 -23.48
C ASP A 138 -16.44 -12.01 -22.29
N VAL A 139 -16.65 -11.49 -21.08
CA VAL A 139 -16.62 -12.27 -19.83
C VAL A 139 -18.05 -12.43 -19.35
N LEU A 140 -18.52 -13.68 -19.36
CA LEU A 140 -19.84 -14.05 -18.92
C LEU A 140 -19.78 -14.78 -17.58
N ILE A 141 -20.78 -14.52 -16.73
CA ILE A 141 -21.03 -15.26 -15.50
C ILE A 141 -22.47 -15.75 -15.57
N ASP A 142 -22.67 -17.06 -15.47
CA ASP A 142 -23.97 -17.75 -15.62
C ASP A 142 -24.67 -17.46 -16.95
N GLY A 143 -23.88 -17.29 -18.02
CA GLY A 143 -24.39 -16.97 -19.36
C GLY A 143 -24.77 -15.50 -19.58
N GLU A 144 -24.61 -14.64 -18.56
CA GLU A 144 -24.82 -13.20 -18.69
C GLU A 144 -23.49 -12.47 -18.91
N SER A 145 -23.40 -11.64 -19.96
CA SER A 145 -22.24 -10.77 -20.18
C SER A 145 -22.09 -9.78 -19.03
N LYS A 146 -20.95 -9.84 -18.34
CA LYS A 146 -20.59 -8.93 -17.24
C LYS A 146 -19.56 -7.89 -17.66
N LYS A 147 -18.72 -8.19 -18.64
CA LYS A 147 -17.73 -7.25 -19.18
C LYS A 147 -17.37 -7.64 -20.61
N THR A 148 -17.56 -6.73 -21.54
CA THR A 148 -17.17 -6.86 -22.95
C THR A 148 -16.40 -5.62 -23.39
N GLY A 149 -15.56 -5.77 -24.41
CA GLY A 149 -14.85 -4.66 -25.03
C GLY A 149 -13.68 -5.10 -25.89
N SER A 150 -12.73 -4.19 -26.10
CA SER A 150 -11.59 -4.36 -27.01
C SER A 150 -10.36 -4.85 -26.25
N LEU A 151 -9.66 -5.85 -26.80
CA LEU A 151 -8.39 -6.33 -26.26
C LEU A 151 -7.30 -5.24 -26.25
N PHE A 152 -7.38 -4.24 -27.13
CA PHE A 152 -6.38 -3.17 -27.24
C PHE A 152 -6.59 -2.03 -26.24
N GLU A 153 -7.84 -1.80 -25.82
CA GLU A 153 -8.24 -0.64 -25.02
C GLU A 153 -8.42 -1.00 -23.54
N ASP A 154 -8.94 -2.19 -23.25
CA ASP A 154 -9.33 -2.60 -21.89
C ASP A 154 -8.22 -3.30 -21.11
N PHE A 155 -7.03 -3.48 -21.68
CA PHE A 155 -5.93 -4.20 -21.03
C PHE A 155 -4.78 -3.28 -20.61
N GLU A 156 -4.19 -3.59 -19.46
CA GLU A 156 -3.05 -2.90 -18.89
C GLU A 156 -1.90 -3.86 -18.52
N PRO A 157 -0.66 -3.60 -18.95
CA PRO A 157 -0.28 -2.58 -19.94
C PRO A 157 -0.99 -2.83 -21.28
N SER A 158 -1.11 -1.80 -22.13
CA SER A 158 -1.77 -1.98 -23.44
C SER A 158 -1.05 -3.07 -24.25
N ILE A 159 -1.83 -3.79 -25.07
CA ILE A 159 -1.28 -4.78 -26.00
C ILE A 159 -0.41 -4.08 -27.05
N ASN A 160 -0.88 -2.93 -27.54
CA ASN A 160 -0.11 -2.13 -28.47
C ASN A 160 0.91 -1.28 -27.70
N PRO A 161 2.12 -1.06 -28.25
CA PRO A 161 3.00 -0.04 -27.72
C PRO A 161 2.28 1.33 -27.75
N PRO A 162 2.58 2.24 -26.81
CA PRO A 162 2.01 3.57 -26.85
C PRO A 162 2.38 4.27 -28.17
N GLU A 163 1.43 5.01 -28.75
CA GLU A 163 1.65 5.74 -30.01
C GLU A 163 2.73 6.82 -29.85
N GLU A 164 2.79 7.42 -28.66
CA GLU A 164 3.76 8.44 -28.28
C GLU A 164 4.60 7.94 -27.09
N ILE A 165 5.90 8.22 -27.12
CA ILE A 165 6.81 7.96 -26.00
C ILE A 165 7.39 9.30 -25.55
N ASP A 166 7.53 9.48 -24.23
CA ASP A 166 8.26 10.63 -23.69
C ASP A 166 9.70 10.61 -24.23
N ASP A 167 10.19 11.75 -24.74
CA ASP A 167 11.58 11.86 -25.19
C ASP A 167 12.52 11.68 -23.98
N PRO A 168 13.33 10.62 -23.91
CA PRO A 168 14.23 10.39 -22.78
C PRO A 168 15.31 11.46 -22.63
N LYS A 169 15.49 12.33 -23.63
CA LYS A 169 16.40 13.48 -23.58
C LYS A 169 15.72 14.75 -23.08
N ASP A 170 14.40 14.78 -23.03
CA ASP A 170 13.68 15.95 -22.51
C ASP A 170 13.94 16.10 -21.01
N LYS A 171 14.24 17.32 -20.61
CA LYS A 171 14.53 17.68 -19.22
C LYS A 171 13.84 18.98 -18.92
N LYS A 172 13.10 18.98 -17.81
CA LYS A 172 12.53 20.20 -17.25
C LYS A 172 13.62 21.28 -17.13
N PRO A 173 13.46 22.45 -17.76
CA PRO A 173 14.47 23.50 -17.71
C PRO A 173 14.56 24.08 -16.30
N ALA A 174 15.75 24.53 -15.90
CA ALA A 174 15.98 25.10 -14.57
C ALA A 174 15.13 26.36 -14.28
N SER A 175 14.70 27.06 -15.33
CA SER A 175 13.82 28.23 -15.24
C SER A 175 12.33 27.89 -15.06
N TRP A 176 11.97 26.61 -15.00
CA TRP A 176 10.57 26.18 -14.90
C TRP A 176 10.09 26.20 -13.45
N VAL A 177 9.26 27.20 -13.12
CA VAL A 177 8.72 27.37 -11.78
C VAL A 177 7.42 26.59 -11.62
N GLU A 178 7.41 25.63 -10.70
CA GLU A 178 6.25 24.79 -10.38
C GLU A 178 5.43 25.28 -9.18
N ASN A 179 5.96 26.24 -8.43
CA ASN A 179 5.26 26.76 -7.27
C ASN A 179 4.25 27.83 -7.73
N PRO A 180 2.93 27.57 -7.61
CA PRO A 180 1.91 28.52 -8.05
C PRO A 180 1.88 29.79 -7.21
N LYS A 181 2.44 29.73 -6.00
CA LYS A 181 2.55 30.86 -5.09
C LYS A 181 4.00 31.15 -4.76
N MET A 182 4.30 32.43 -4.53
CA MET A 182 5.59 32.89 -4.06
C MET A 182 5.40 33.92 -2.94
N PRO A 183 6.37 34.06 -2.01
CA PRO A 183 6.36 35.16 -1.04
C PRO A 183 6.34 36.51 -1.77
N ASP A 184 5.50 37.44 -1.32
CA ASP A 184 5.41 38.77 -1.93
C ASP A 184 6.77 39.49 -1.81
N PRO A 185 7.45 39.80 -2.92
CA PRO A 185 8.74 40.50 -2.88
C PRO A 185 8.62 41.94 -2.35
N LYS A 186 7.40 42.49 -2.28
CA LYS A 186 7.14 43.83 -1.72
C LYS A 186 6.85 43.79 -0.22
N ALA A 187 6.52 42.63 0.34
CA ALA A 187 6.30 42.49 1.77
C ALA A 187 7.63 42.70 2.51
N LYS A 188 7.59 43.53 3.55
CA LYS A 188 8.72 43.77 4.44
C LYS A 188 8.33 43.39 5.84
N LYS A 189 9.27 42.76 6.55
CA LYS A 189 9.16 42.51 7.98
C LYS A 189 8.84 43.83 8.71
N PRO A 190 7.73 43.90 9.47
CA PRO A 190 7.42 45.07 10.30
C PRO A 190 8.54 45.35 11.31
N ALA A 191 8.79 46.63 11.59
CA ALA A 191 9.85 47.03 12.53
C ALA A 191 9.57 46.59 13.98
N ASP A 192 8.30 46.38 14.32
CA ASP A 192 7.82 45.90 15.62
C ASP A 192 7.74 44.35 15.71
N TRP A 193 8.30 43.64 14.73
CA TRP A 193 8.34 42.18 14.71
C TRP A 193 9.68 41.68 15.22
N ASP A 194 9.73 41.36 16.51
CA ASP A 194 10.90 40.71 17.11
C ASP A 194 10.84 39.19 16.85
N GLU A 195 11.83 38.66 16.12
CA GLU A 195 11.93 37.22 15.82
C GLU A 195 12.76 36.47 16.88
N ASP A 196 13.50 37.21 17.71
CA ASP A 196 14.36 36.67 18.77
C ASP A 196 13.63 36.66 20.12
N ALA A 197 12.44 37.26 20.20
CA ALA A 197 11.57 37.18 21.37
C ALA A 197 11.37 35.71 21.77
N PRO A 198 11.53 35.34 23.05
CA PRO A 198 11.32 33.98 23.50
C PRO A 198 9.82 33.64 23.50
N ARG A 199 9.49 32.37 23.29
CA ARG A 199 8.09 31.88 23.32
C ARG A 199 7.44 32.03 24.69
N THR A 200 8.24 31.92 25.73
CA THR A 200 7.83 32.03 27.12
C THR A 200 8.73 33.02 27.84
N ILE A 201 8.17 33.70 28.83
CA ILE A 201 8.87 34.57 29.75
C ILE A 201 8.51 34.14 31.18
N ASP A 202 9.36 34.47 32.13
CA ASP A 202 9.04 34.30 33.55
C ASP A 202 7.79 35.12 33.89
N ASP A 203 6.88 34.54 34.67
CA ASP A 203 5.67 35.22 35.12
C ASP A 203 6.03 36.38 36.06
N PRO A 204 5.81 37.65 35.65
CA PRO A 204 6.16 38.80 36.47
C PRO A 204 5.26 38.96 37.70
N ASP A 205 4.09 38.30 37.72
CA ASP A 205 3.12 38.34 38.81
C ASP A 205 3.27 37.13 39.74
N ALA A 206 4.17 36.19 39.44
CA ALA A 206 4.42 35.05 40.30
C ALA A 206 5.28 35.46 41.50
N GLU A 207 4.72 35.28 42.69
CA GLU A 207 5.44 35.40 43.95
C GLU A 207 5.88 34.03 44.44
N LYS A 208 7.08 33.96 45.00
CA LYS A 208 7.60 32.75 45.63
C LYS A 208 6.74 32.39 46.85
N PRO A 209 6.26 31.14 46.98
CA PRO A 209 5.53 30.71 48.16
C PRO A 209 6.37 30.83 49.44
N GLU A 210 5.77 31.29 50.54
CA GLU A 210 6.46 31.45 51.83
C GLU A 210 6.97 30.13 52.41
N GLU A 211 6.33 29.01 52.05
CA GLU A 211 6.69 27.66 52.54
C GLU A 211 7.76 26.97 51.68
N TRP A 212 8.27 27.62 50.62
CA TRP A 212 9.27 27.04 49.71
C TRP A 212 10.60 26.75 50.40
N LEU A 213 11.13 25.55 50.19
CA LEU A 213 12.33 25.02 50.86
C LEU A 213 13.58 25.17 49.99
N ASP A 214 14.23 26.34 50.00
CA ASP A 214 15.40 26.60 49.13
C ASP A 214 16.61 25.71 49.41
N ASP A 215 16.80 25.33 50.67
CA ASP A 215 17.97 24.58 51.13
C ASP A 215 17.81 23.06 50.99
N GLU A 216 16.61 22.58 50.66
CA GLU A 216 16.36 21.15 50.42
C GLU A 216 16.49 20.83 48.93
N PRO A 217 17.17 19.73 48.55
CA PRO A 217 17.31 19.34 47.16
C PRO A 217 15.97 18.81 46.60
N GLU A 218 15.71 19.05 45.31
CA GLU A 218 14.52 18.53 44.61
C GLU A 218 14.52 17.00 44.54
N GLU A 219 15.71 16.40 44.46
CA GLU A 219 15.91 14.96 44.40
C GLU A 219 16.86 14.51 45.51
N VAL A 220 16.55 13.37 46.13
CA VAL A 220 17.38 12.68 47.14
C VAL A 220 17.62 11.25 46.70
N ASP A 221 18.65 10.61 47.24
CA ASP A 221 18.91 9.19 46.98
C ASP A 221 17.76 8.32 47.49
N ASP A 222 17.36 7.32 46.70
CA ASP A 222 16.27 6.41 47.04
C ASP A 222 16.63 5.57 48.28
N PRO A 223 15.93 5.76 49.42
CA PRO A 223 16.23 5.03 50.64
C PRO A 223 15.85 3.54 50.56
N GLU A 224 15.07 3.13 49.56
CA GLU A 224 14.69 1.74 49.32
C GLU A 224 15.58 1.04 48.29
N ALA A 225 16.50 1.77 47.64
CA ALA A 225 17.43 1.18 46.71
C ALA A 225 18.57 0.47 47.43
N GLU A 226 18.78 -0.79 47.08
CA GLU A 226 19.92 -1.59 47.51
C GLU A 226 20.83 -1.89 46.32
N GLN A 227 22.13 -1.97 46.57
CA GLN A 227 23.11 -2.36 45.57
C GLN A 227 22.81 -3.79 45.05
N PRO A 228 22.78 -4.00 43.72
CA PRO A 228 22.58 -5.33 43.16
C PRO A 228 23.67 -6.32 43.58
N GLU A 229 23.31 -7.59 43.80
CA GLU A 229 24.26 -8.65 44.20
C GLU A 229 25.33 -8.94 43.13
N ASP A 230 25.09 -8.54 41.88
CA ASP A 230 25.97 -8.72 40.73
C ASP A 230 26.80 -7.46 40.39
N TRP A 231 26.77 -6.42 41.22
CA TRP A 231 27.56 -5.21 41.02
C TRP A 231 29.06 -5.45 41.32
N ASP A 232 29.93 -5.08 40.40
CA ASP A 232 31.39 -5.19 40.57
C ASP A 232 32.02 -3.79 40.65
N GLU A 233 32.50 -3.36 41.82
CA GLU A 233 33.09 -2.02 41.99
C GLU A 233 34.36 -1.78 41.15
N GLU A 234 35.09 -2.83 40.74
CA GLU A 234 36.31 -2.71 39.93
C GLU A 234 35.97 -2.50 38.45
N GLU A 235 34.90 -3.12 37.96
CA GLU A 235 34.44 -3.02 36.56
C GLU A 235 33.36 -1.94 36.35
N ASP A 236 32.43 -1.75 37.29
CA ASP A 236 31.26 -0.86 37.19
C ASP A 236 31.39 0.45 38.01
N GLY A 237 32.32 0.53 38.97
CA GLY A 237 32.60 1.72 39.80
C GLY A 237 31.85 1.78 41.13
N GLU A 238 32.00 2.88 41.87
CA GLU A 238 31.29 3.11 43.15
C GLU A 238 29.77 3.19 42.89
N TRP A 239 29.00 2.36 43.59
CA TRP A 239 27.56 2.33 43.41
C TRP A 239 26.91 3.57 44.03
N GLU A 240 26.16 4.33 43.23
CA GLU A 240 25.33 5.45 43.67
C GLU A 240 23.85 5.05 43.56
N ALA A 241 23.09 5.31 44.62
CA ALA A 241 21.65 5.04 44.63
C ALA A 241 20.93 5.92 43.58
N PRO A 242 19.86 5.40 42.94
CA PRO A 242 19.05 6.19 42.03
C PRO A 242 18.40 7.36 42.77
N ARG A 243 18.33 8.52 42.10
CA ARG A 243 17.70 9.71 42.66
C ARG A 243 16.18 9.65 42.50
N VAL A 244 15.46 9.96 43.57
CA VAL A 244 14.01 10.06 43.62
C VAL A 244 13.57 11.44 44.12
N ALA A 245 12.34 11.84 43.77
CA ALA A 245 11.79 13.11 44.21
C ALA A 245 11.78 13.18 45.75
N ASN A 246 12.32 14.25 46.32
CA ASN A 246 12.39 14.43 47.77
C ASN A 246 10.98 14.51 48.37
N PRO A 247 10.58 13.59 49.27
CA PRO A 247 9.22 13.55 49.82
C PRO A 247 8.80 14.85 50.50
N LYS A 248 9.76 15.59 51.08
CA LYS A 248 9.51 16.90 51.72
C LYS A 248 9.04 17.96 50.73
N CYS A 249 9.33 17.77 49.45
CA CYS A 249 9.02 18.72 48.37
C CYS A 249 7.58 18.56 47.83
N THR A 250 6.83 17.61 48.37
CA THR A 250 5.45 17.31 47.94
C THR A 250 4.45 18.33 48.50
N GLU A 251 4.68 18.82 49.71
CA GLU A 251 3.78 19.78 50.38
C GLU A 251 4.17 21.24 50.07
N ALA A 252 5.47 21.52 49.98
CA ALA A 252 6.01 22.79 49.53
C ALA A 252 7.17 22.53 48.56
N GLY A 253 7.32 23.32 47.49
CA GLY A 253 8.41 23.10 46.53
C GLY A 253 9.80 23.30 47.15
N CYS A 254 10.83 22.73 46.53
CA CYS A 254 12.21 22.73 47.03
C CYS A 254 13.20 23.27 46.00
N GLY A 255 14.42 23.55 46.43
CA GLY A 255 15.52 24.00 45.58
C GLY A 255 15.45 25.49 45.23
N GLU A 256 16.30 25.95 44.32
CA GLU A 256 16.30 27.36 43.90
C GLU A 256 14.99 27.70 43.16
N TRP A 257 14.12 28.48 43.81
CA TRP A 257 12.84 28.85 43.23
C TRP A 257 13.03 29.61 41.91
N LYS A 258 12.32 29.16 40.88
CA LYS A 258 12.19 29.86 39.60
C LYS A 258 10.72 30.17 39.34
N PRO A 259 10.40 31.40 38.91
CA PRO A 259 9.03 31.74 38.54
C PRO A 259 8.54 30.81 37.41
N PRO A 260 7.26 30.41 37.43
CA PRO A 260 6.68 29.67 36.32
C PRO A 260 6.77 30.50 35.04
N THR A 261 6.99 29.85 33.91
CA THR A 261 7.05 30.54 32.63
C THR A 261 5.66 30.67 32.01
N ILE A 262 5.28 31.87 31.58
CA ILE A 262 4.03 32.16 30.86
C ILE A 262 4.28 32.44 29.38
N PRO A 263 3.26 32.27 28.50
CA PRO A 263 3.38 32.65 27.09
C PRO A 263 3.71 34.14 26.94
N ASN A 264 4.75 34.45 26.17
CA ASN A 264 5.16 35.83 25.92
C ASN A 264 4.18 36.51 24.95
N PRO A 265 3.42 37.55 25.35
CA PRO A 265 2.47 38.22 24.47
C PRO A 265 3.14 38.93 23.27
N ALA A 266 4.44 39.22 23.36
CA ALA A 266 5.22 39.83 22.29
C ALA A 266 5.78 38.81 21.29
N TYR A 267 5.67 37.50 21.56
CA TYR A 267 6.18 36.47 20.66
C TYR A 267 5.33 36.39 19.38
N LYS A 268 5.93 36.79 18.25
CA LYS A 268 5.32 36.70 16.93
C LYS A 268 5.91 35.58 16.05
N GLY A 269 7.03 34.98 16.47
CA GLY A 269 7.73 33.93 15.72
C GLY A 269 8.52 34.46 14.52
N LYS A 270 8.95 33.58 13.61
CA LYS A 270 9.63 34.03 12.39
C LYS A 270 8.65 34.69 11.44
N TRP A 271 9.02 35.85 10.92
CA TRP A 271 8.19 36.58 9.98
C TRP A 271 8.20 35.86 8.62
N SER A 272 7.02 35.66 8.05
CA SER A 272 6.86 35.21 6.67
C SER A 272 6.02 36.20 5.89
N ALA A 273 6.47 36.55 4.68
CA ALA A 273 5.69 37.34 3.75
C ALA A 273 4.42 36.59 3.33
N ASP A 274 3.36 37.34 3.04
CA ASP A 274 2.16 36.79 2.43
C ASP A 274 2.47 36.16 1.08
N LEU A 275 1.77 35.07 0.76
CA LEU A 275 1.94 34.37 -0.50
C LEU A 275 1.06 35.01 -1.58
N ILE A 276 1.69 35.49 -2.66
CA ILE A 276 1.01 35.98 -3.86
C ILE A 276 1.13 34.95 -4.99
N ASP A 277 0.26 35.07 -5.99
CA ASP A 277 0.36 34.25 -7.20
C ASP A 277 1.68 34.51 -7.92
N ASN A 278 2.36 33.43 -8.28
CA ASN A 278 3.66 33.50 -8.93
C ASN A 278 3.47 33.72 -10.45
N PRO A 279 3.86 34.90 -10.99
CA PRO A 279 3.67 35.19 -12.41
C PRO A 279 4.49 34.28 -13.35
N ASP A 280 5.55 33.66 -12.83
CA ASP A 280 6.42 32.75 -13.56
C ASP A 280 5.97 31.28 -13.47
N TYR A 281 4.90 30.99 -12.73
CA TYR A 281 4.35 29.64 -12.61
C TYR A 281 3.98 29.08 -13.99
N LYS A 282 4.57 27.93 -14.33
CA LYS A 282 4.27 27.19 -15.56
C LYS A 282 3.60 25.87 -15.19
N VAL A 283 2.36 25.70 -15.63
CA VAL A 283 1.66 24.41 -15.58
C VAL A 283 2.39 23.41 -16.45
N LEU A 284 2.58 22.18 -15.95
CA LEU A 284 3.12 21.06 -16.72
C LEU A 284 2.20 20.79 -17.91
N ILE A 285 2.53 21.39 -19.06
CA ILE A 285 1.98 20.98 -20.35
C ILE A 285 2.90 19.88 -20.80
N ARG A 286 2.47 18.62 -20.68
CA ARG A 286 3.10 17.54 -21.43
C ARG A 286 2.85 17.88 -22.90
N SER A 287 3.90 18.21 -23.62
CA SER A 287 3.83 18.33 -25.07
C SER A 287 3.56 16.92 -25.59
N PHE A 288 2.34 16.72 -26.10
CA PHE A 288 1.97 15.58 -26.92
C PHE A 288 2.72 15.68 -28.26
#